data_AF-A0A2E9QVA7-F1
#
_entry.id   AF-A0A2E9QVA7-F1
#
_cell.length_a   1.000
_cell.length_b   1.000
_cell.length_c   1.000
_cell.angle_alpha   90.00
_cell.angle_beta   90.00
_cell.angle_gamma   90.00
#
_symmetry.space_group_name_H-M   'P 1'
#
loop_
_entity.id
_entity.type
_entity.pdbx_description
1 polymer ?
#
loop_
_entity_poly.entity_id
_entity_poly.type
_entity_poly.pdbx_seq_one_letter_code
_entity_poly.pdbx_strand_id
1 'polypeptide(L)'
;MKVSFFSFSSRHPLFTLFVTFLAVGMMTTACDFNVELTDEKRVLEKIEGTPVCDKDNRRQTSKSGSLDFRLFLVDNRKEALNIIGITEPPFNLQASAFSVKDGTIKILDAETGEEVKGATATVKMGTEIDAQANPRYEELEESIQNLRIPKSVALLIDMSETAGNEDAPRTRTSATATWILDNFNEDQSRGGLDIFYTLLIRAGRLNAKDNLFKTWDVEKQYIAADGRKRGFLLTEEDTKTELSEEFTRLSPANIEGDPPMYEGIEASALDLRIVSRDKDTEEPQFNPSVVAISLERDVTIIESKGNTKRDAAQKALKGSQTSNGYYDFVPLQSIVYPTPDFSKDESKQQWDTHLDNLCTLAKAAGINKSKYWGNLFQVLPSIGRRYQDSVRSKLDMSYHAMKGYIQTKLSYTLGGSVEAGKRYIIVFSMDGELLGEQVKAESQLHFEVQL
;
A
#
# COMPACT_ATOMS: atom_id res chain seq x y z
N MET A 1 75.61 -46.79 -30.59
CA MET A 1 75.03 -46.69 -31.95
C MET A 1 74.64 -45.24 -32.16
N LYS A 2 75.27 -44.56 -33.13
CA LYS A 2 74.91 -43.19 -33.57
C LYS A 2 73.52 -43.21 -34.21
N VAL A 3 72.75 -42.12 -34.12
CA VAL A 3 72.44 -41.20 -35.24
C VAL A 3 71.52 -40.08 -34.75
N SER A 4 71.83 -38.88 -35.25
CA SER A 4 71.18 -37.59 -35.06
C SER A 4 69.99 -37.36 -36.01
N PHE A 5 69.14 -36.39 -35.62
CA PHE A 5 68.24 -35.51 -36.41
C PHE A 5 67.87 -35.84 -37.86
N PHE A 6 66.56 -35.77 -38.14
CA PHE A 6 66.03 -35.05 -39.30
C PHE A 6 64.85 -34.18 -38.91
N SER A 7 64.95 -32.89 -39.26
CA SER A 7 63.81 -32.00 -39.38
C SER A 7 63.09 -32.29 -40.69
N PHE A 8 61.76 -32.18 -40.69
CA PHE A 8 61.01 -31.87 -41.91
C PHE A 8 60.03 -30.75 -41.64
N SER A 9 60.29 -29.65 -42.33
CA SER A 9 59.39 -28.53 -42.54
C SER A 9 58.26 -28.99 -43.46
N SER A 10 57.00 -28.79 -43.07
CA SER A 10 55.93 -28.59 -44.05
C SER A 10 55.01 -27.45 -43.63
N ARG A 11 55.25 -26.33 -44.32
CA ARG A 11 54.35 -25.21 -44.60
C ARG A 11 52.88 -25.65 -44.66
N HIS A 12 52.02 -25.05 -43.84
CA HIS A 12 50.77 -24.37 -44.21
C HIS A 12 49.93 -24.08 -42.94
N PRO A 13 49.95 -22.84 -42.40
CA PRO A 13 49.14 -22.47 -41.23
C PRO A 13 47.67 -22.14 -41.55
N LEU A 14 47.21 -22.35 -42.79
CA LEU A 14 45.88 -21.88 -43.24
C LEU A 14 44.75 -22.88 -43.07
N PHE A 15 45.03 -24.17 -42.82
CA PHE A 15 43.96 -25.18 -42.73
C PHE A 15 43.53 -25.52 -41.29
N THR A 16 44.42 -25.35 -40.31
CA THR A 16 44.06 -25.60 -38.90
C THR A 16 43.25 -24.45 -38.30
N LEU A 17 43.33 -23.24 -38.86
CA LEU A 17 42.50 -22.12 -38.40
C LEU A 17 41.03 -22.23 -38.84
N PHE A 18 40.74 -22.93 -39.94
CA PHE A 18 39.37 -23.05 -40.44
C PHE A 18 38.54 -24.09 -39.69
N VAL A 19 39.17 -25.15 -39.16
CA VAL A 19 38.46 -26.19 -38.41
C VAL A 19 38.17 -25.74 -36.97
N THR A 20 39.03 -24.91 -36.36
CA THR A 20 38.74 -24.34 -35.04
C THR A 20 37.71 -23.20 -35.10
N PHE A 21 37.65 -22.43 -36.20
CA PHE A 21 36.59 -21.42 -36.39
C PHE A 21 35.22 -22.02 -36.72
N LEU A 22 35.13 -23.22 -37.32
CA LEU A 22 33.84 -23.90 -37.48
C LEU A 22 33.36 -24.55 -36.18
N ALA A 23 34.26 -25.01 -35.30
CA ALA A 23 33.88 -25.55 -33.99
C ALA A 23 33.50 -24.44 -32.97
N VAL A 24 34.06 -23.23 -33.10
CA VAL A 24 33.66 -22.07 -32.29
C VAL A 24 32.46 -21.32 -32.89
N GLY A 25 32.30 -21.35 -34.22
CA GLY A 25 31.14 -20.77 -34.91
C GLY A 25 29.85 -21.59 -34.82
N MET A 26 29.90 -22.84 -34.34
CA MET A 26 28.73 -23.70 -34.12
C MET A 26 28.36 -23.87 -32.63
N MET A 27 29.00 -23.13 -31.72
CA MET A 27 28.60 -23.05 -30.30
C MET A 27 27.95 -21.70 -29.91
N THR A 28 27.73 -20.78 -30.87
CA THR A 28 27.05 -19.49 -30.62
C THR A 28 25.65 -19.41 -31.21
N THR A 29 25.09 -20.53 -31.67
CA THR A 29 23.64 -20.69 -31.82
C THR A 29 23.17 -21.72 -30.80
N ALA A 30 23.51 -21.52 -29.53
CA ALA A 30 22.52 -21.77 -28.52
C ALA A 30 21.38 -20.81 -28.88
N CYS A 31 20.38 -21.34 -29.60
CA CYS A 31 19.06 -20.79 -29.48
C CYS A 31 18.80 -20.79 -27.97
N ASP A 32 18.94 -19.63 -27.34
CA ASP A 32 18.13 -19.30 -26.19
C ASP A 32 16.70 -19.50 -26.69
N PHE A 33 16.23 -20.74 -26.57
CA PHE A 33 14.90 -20.94 -26.07
C PHE A 33 14.92 -20.25 -24.71
N ASN A 34 14.68 -18.93 -24.73
CA ASN A 34 13.75 -18.34 -23.81
C ASN A 34 12.50 -19.21 -23.96
N VAL A 35 12.49 -20.29 -23.19
CA VAL A 35 11.28 -20.77 -22.59
C VAL A 35 10.82 -19.52 -21.85
N GLU A 36 9.99 -18.70 -22.53
CA GLU A 36 8.92 -18.00 -21.85
C GLU A 36 8.24 -19.10 -21.06
N LEU A 37 8.74 -19.33 -19.84
CA LEU A 37 7.95 -19.86 -18.76
C LEU A 37 6.70 -19.04 -18.90
N THR A 38 5.64 -19.70 -19.31
CA THR A 38 4.34 -19.10 -19.61
C THR A 38 3.90 -18.45 -18.32
N ASP A 39 4.39 -17.25 -18.09
CA ASP A 39 3.92 -16.34 -17.07
C ASP A 39 2.47 -16.20 -17.46
N GLU A 40 1.59 -16.80 -16.65
CA GLU A 40 0.16 -16.65 -16.84
C GLU A 40 -0.09 -15.18 -17.21
N LYS A 41 -0.67 -14.97 -18.40
CA LYS A 41 -0.96 -13.64 -18.92
C LYS A 41 -1.56 -12.84 -17.77
N ARG A 42 -0.86 -11.79 -17.30
CA ARG A 42 -1.35 -10.97 -16.20
C ARG A 42 -2.66 -10.34 -16.67
N VAL A 43 -3.76 -10.72 -16.03
CA VAL A 43 -5.10 -10.20 -16.33
C VAL A 43 -5.62 -9.43 -15.13
N LEU A 44 -6.43 -8.42 -15.38
CA LEU A 44 -7.08 -7.64 -14.34
C LEU A 44 -8.05 -8.54 -13.55
N GLU A 45 -7.75 -8.80 -12.29
CA GLU A 45 -8.58 -9.62 -11.41
C GLU A 45 -9.65 -8.78 -10.73
N LYS A 46 -9.24 -7.64 -10.15
CA LYS A 46 -10.12 -6.76 -9.38
C LYS A 46 -9.69 -5.30 -9.43
N ILE A 47 -10.64 -4.40 -9.16
CA ILE A 47 -10.41 -2.96 -9.01
C ILE A 47 -10.68 -2.59 -7.55
N GLU A 48 -9.69 -2.01 -6.90
CA GLU A 48 -9.84 -1.42 -5.59
C GLU A 48 -9.78 0.09 -5.66
N GLY A 49 -10.19 0.80 -4.62
CA GLY A 49 -10.09 2.25 -4.64
C GLY A 49 -10.64 2.98 -3.44
N THR A 50 -10.26 4.25 -3.34
CA THR A 50 -10.63 5.15 -2.24
C THR A 50 -10.77 6.59 -2.76
N PRO A 51 -11.62 7.44 -2.16
CA PRO A 51 -11.62 8.86 -2.44
C PRO A 51 -10.24 9.49 -2.21
N VAL A 52 -9.90 10.47 -3.04
CA VAL A 52 -8.72 11.32 -2.81
C VAL A 52 -8.86 12.00 -1.44
N CYS A 53 -7.76 12.08 -0.69
CA CYS A 53 -7.77 12.54 0.70
C CYS A 53 -7.98 14.05 0.83
N ASP A 54 -9.16 14.56 0.49
CA ASP A 54 -9.55 15.96 0.68
C ASP A 54 -10.80 16.04 1.55
N LYS A 55 -10.99 17.15 2.27
CA LYS A 55 -12.19 17.40 3.05
C LYS A 55 -13.43 17.33 2.16
N ASP A 56 -13.36 17.97 0.99
CA ASP A 56 -14.45 18.01 0.02
C ASP A 56 -14.74 16.62 -0.56
N ASN A 57 -13.72 15.79 -0.80
CA ASN A 57 -13.89 14.44 -1.34
C ASN A 57 -14.32 13.40 -0.29
N ARG A 58 -13.97 13.61 0.98
CA ARG A 58 -14.34 12.73 2.10
C ARG A 58 -15.76 12.93 2.59
N ARG A 59 -16.23 14.18 2.59
CA ARG A 59 -17.57 14.55 3.07
C ARG A 59 -18.26 15.44 2.07
N GLN A 60 -18.97 14.77 1.19
CA GLN A 60 -19.88 15.42 0.29
C GLN A 60 -21.12 15.88 1.06
N THR A 61 -21.54 17.14 0.89
CA THR A 61 -22.63 17.76 1.68
C THR A 61 -23.98 17.84 0.97
N SER A 62 -24.10 17.25 -0.22
CA SER A 62 -25.24 17.42 -1.11
C SER A 62 -25.77 16.09 -1.64
N LYS A 63 -27.04 16.07 -2.05
CA LYS A 63 -27.64 14.90 -2.70
C LYS A 63 -27.00 14.56 -4.04
N SER A 64 -26.33 15.50 -4.68
CA SER A 64 -25.58 15.28 -5.91
C SER A 64 -24.25 15.98 -5.84
N GLY A 65 -23.20 15.36 -6.35
CA GLY A 65 -21.87 15.93 -6.31
C GLY A 65 -20.88 15.16 -7.16
N SER A 66 -19.62 15.54 -7.02
CA SER A 66 -18.52 14.88 -7.69
C SER A 66 -17.28 14.91 -6.82
N LEU A 67 -16.49 13.85 -6.89
CA LEU A 67 -15.28 13.67 -6.10
C LEU A 67 -14.21 13.00 -6.93
N ASP A 68 -12.95 13.28 -6.61
CA ASP A 68 -11.82 12.56 -7.17
C ASP A 68 -11.63 11.24 -6.43
N PHE A 69 -11.39 10.18 -7.18
CA PHE A 69 -11.31 8.81 -6.70
C PHE A 69 -10.06 8.12 -7.27
N ARG A 70 -9.35 7.39 -6.42
CA ARG A 70 -8.14 6.64 -6.78
C ARG A 70 -8.48 5.17 -6.93
N LEU A 71 -8.08 4.60 -8.05
CA LEU A 71 -8.22 3.21 -8.38
C LEU A 71 -6.85 2.52 -8.31
N PHE A 72 -6.84 1.33 -7.72
CA PHE A 72 -5.71 0.41 -7.69
C PHE A 72 -6.12 -0.84 -8.45
N LEU A 73 -5.43 -1.10 -9.56
CA LEU A 73 -5.72 -2.24 -10.42
C LEU A 73 -4.91 -3.44 -9.94
N VAL A 74 -5.58 -4.55 -9.66
CA VAL A 74 -4.94 -5.76 -9.11
C VAL A 74 -5.10 -6.90 -10.10
N ASP A 75 -4.01 -7.61 -10.35
CA ASP A 75 -3.99 -8.74 -11.28
C ASP A 75 -4.35 -10.08 -10.62
N ASN A 76 -4.41 -11.13 -11.42
CA ASN A 76 -4.64 -12.52 -10.98
C ASN A 76 -3.52 -13.13 -10.13
N ARG A 77 -2.43 -12.39 -9.89
CA ARG A 77 -1.37 -12.76 -8.93
C ARG A 77 -1.56 -12.02 -7.61
N LYS A 78 -2.70 -11.34 -7.42
CA LYS A 78 -3.01 -10.49 -6.26
C LYS A 78 -1.99 -9.38 -6.06
N GLU A 79 -1.38 -8.89 -7.14
CA GLU A 79 -0.43 -7.80 -7.12
C GLU A 79 -0.98 -6.61 -7.88
N ALA A 80 -0.67 -5.40 -7.41
CA ALA A 80 -1.01 -4.21 -8.16
C ALA A 80 -0.30 -4.23 -9.53
N LEU A 81 -1.03 -3.86 -10.59
CA LEU A 81 -0.47 -3.66 -11.92
C LEU A 81 0.54 -2.52 -11.87
N ASN A 82 1.58 -2.64 -12.71
CA ASN A 82 2.43 -1.50 -12.98
C ASN A 82 1.62 -0.51 -13.84
N ILE A 83 1.54 0.74 -13.38
CA ILE A 83 0.80 1.79 -14.07
C ILE A 83 1.71 2.73 -14.90
N ILE A 84 3.03 2.52 -14.88
CA ILE A 84 3.96 3.22 -15.77
C ILE A 84 3.57 2.90 -17.22
N GLY A 85 3.32 3.94 -18.01
CA GLY A 85 2.95 3.80 -19.43
C GLY A 85 1.61 3.08 -19.67
N ILE A 86 0.76 2.86 -18.66
CA ILE A 86 -0.49 2.09 -18.83
C ILE A 86 -1.50 2.76 -19.77
N THR A 87 -1.39 4.08 -19.93
CA THR A 87 -2.19 4.89 -20.87
C THR A 87 -1.58 4.94 -22.28
N GLU A 88 -0.43 4.31 -22.50
CA GLU A 88 0.31 4.28 -23.77
C GLU A 88 0.25 2.87 -24.40
N PRO A 89 0.59 2.72 -25.70
CA PRO A 89 0.66 1.40 -26.32
C PRO A 89 1.66 0.46 -25.60
N PRO A 90 1.35 -0.84 -25.47
CA PRO A 90 0.20 -1.55 -26.07
C PRO A 90 -1.08 -1.52 -25.22
N PHE A 91 -1.04 -1.04 -23.97
CA PHE A 91 -2.18 -1.10 -23.05
C PHE A 91 -3.28 -0.11 -23.43
N ASN A 92 -2.91 1.15 -23.74
CA ASN A 92 -3.82 2.23 -24.12
C ASN A 92 -5.05 2.33 -23.20
N LEU A 93 -4.85 2.21 -21.89
CA LEU A 93 -5.95 2.25 -20.93
C LEU A 93 -6.63 3.62 -20.96
N GLN A 94 -7.96 3.63 -21.04
CA GLN A 94 -8.79 4.84 -21.11
C GLN A 94 -9.93 4.76 -20.10
N ALA A 95 -10.56 5.90 -19.82
CA ALA A 95 -11.71 5.97 -18.91
C ALA A 95 -12.88 5.05 -19.35
N SER A 96 -13.06 4.88 -20.66
CA SER A 96 -14.07 4.00 -21.27
C SER A 96 -13.87 2.52 -20.95
N ALA A 97 -12.67 2.12 -20.50
CA ALA A 97 -12.39 0.77 -20.05
C ALA A 97 -13.06 0.45 -18.71
N PHE A 98 -13.62 1.45 -18.03
CA PHE A 98 -14.22 1.30 -16.71
C PHE A 98 -15.69 1.71 -16.73
N SER A 99 -16.50 1.00 -15.95
CA SER A 99 -17.89 1.39 -15.72
C SER A 99 -18.34 1.00 -14.33
N VAL A 100 -19.26 1.77 -13.76
CA VAL A 100 -19.92 1.36 -12.51
C VAL A 100 -20.94 0.29 -12.87
N LYS A 101 -20.89 -0.85 -12.19
CA LYS A 101 -21.77 -1.98 -12.46
C LYS A 101 -23.17 -1.70 -11.94
N ASP A 102 -24.12 -1.52 -12.86
CA ASP A 102 -25.52 -1.29 -12.52
C ASP A 102 -26.08 -2.40 -11.62
N GLY A 103 -26.91 -2.03 -10.64
CA GLY A 103 -27.52 -2.97 -9.69
C GLY A 103 -26.63 -3.41 -8.53
N THR A 104 -25.36 -2.99 -8.47
CA THR A 104 -24.48 -3.24 -7.31
C THR A 104 -24.49 -2.11 -6.28
N ILE A 105 -25.10 -0.98 -6.62
CA ILE A 105 -25.06 0.22 -5.79
C ILE A 105 -25.98 0.04 -4.57
N LYS A 106 -25.40 0.19 -3.38
CA LYS A 106 -26.09 0.15 -2.08
C LYS A 106 -25.83 1.45 -1.33
N ILE A 107 -26.82 1.88 -0.57
CA ILE A 107 -26.69 2.99 0.38
C ILE A 107 -26.77 2.40 1.77
N LEU A 108 -25.69 2.54 2.51
CA LEU A 108 -25.62 2.14 3.91
C LEU A 108 -25.75 3.36 4.80
N ASP A 109 -26.39 3.19 5.94
CA ASP A 109 -26.30 4.13 7.04
C ASP A 109 -24.85 4.13 7.57
N ALA A 110 -24.22 5.30 7.67
CA ALA A 110 -22.80 5.38 8.00
C ALA A 110 -22.48 5.09 9.47
N GLU A 111 -23.49 5.05 10.35
CA GLU A 111 -23.34 4.77 11.77
C GLU A 111 -23.51 3.27 12.04
N THR A 112 -24.53 2.67 11.44
CA THR A 112 -24.91 1.27 11.69
C THR A 112 -24.39 0.29 10.65
N GLY A 113 -24.10 0.76 9.43
CA GLY A 113 -23.77 -0.08 8.27
C GLY A 113 -24.95 -0.85 7.68
N GLU A 114 -26.16 -0.59 8.15
CA GLU A 114 -27.37 -1.21 7.61
C GLU A 114 -27.79 -0.55 6.29
N GLU A 115 -28.34 -1.34 5.37
CA GLU A 115 -28.83 -0.85 4.09
C GLU A 115 -30.10 0.00 4.27
N VAL A 116 -30.09 1.22 3.72
CA VAL A 116 -31.21 2.17 3.85
C VAL A 116 -32.31 1.83 2.84
N LYS A 117 -33.39 1.23 3.33
CA LYS A 117 -34.51 0.78 2.49
C LYS A 117 -35.17 1.94 1.72
N GLY A 118 -35.29 1.77 0.41
CA GLY A 118 -35.92 2.76 -0.49
C GLY A 118 -35.03 3.94 -0.85
N ALA A 119 -33.79 3.99 -0.38
CA ALA A 119 -32.78 4.92 -0.87
C ALA A 119 -32.23 4.43 -2.23
N THR A 120 -31.93 5.36 -3.14
CA THR A 120 -31.34 5.04 -4.44
C THR A 120 -30.14 5.93 -4.73
N ALA A 121 -29.16 5.41 -5.45
CA ALA A 121 -27.99 6.17 -5.90
C ALA A 121 -27.68 5.84 -7.35
N THR A 122 -27.26 6.86 -8.10
CA THR A 122 -26.56 6.69 -9.38
C THR A 122 -25.14 7.16 -9.19
N VAL A 123 -24.15 6.36 -9.60
CA VAL A 123 -22.74 6.74 -9.64
C VAL A 123 -22.24 6.61 -11.07
N LYS A 124 -21.57 7.63 -11.58
CA LYS A 124 -21.01 7.65 -12.94
C LYS A 124 -19.55 8.06 -12.90
N MET A 125 -18.72 7.30 -13.61
CA MET A 125 -17.33 7.66 -13.83
C MET A 125 -17.21 8.77 -14.87
N GLY A 126 -16.21 9.63 -14.69
CA GLY A 126 -15.85 10.68 -15.63
C GLY A 126 -15.20 10.14 -16.89
N THR A 127 -14.95 11.01 -17.85
CA THR A 127 -14.37 10.67 -19.16
C THR A 127 -12.85 10.70 -19.17
N GLU A 128 -12.22 11.06 -18.05
CA GLU A 128 -10.78 11.24 -17.94
C GLU A 128 -10.23 10.35 -16.82
N ILE A 129 -9.03 9.83 -17.07
CA ILE A 129 -8.21 9.14 -16.08
C ILE A 129 -6.81 9.75 -16.10
N ASP A 130 -6.16 9.76 -14.95
CA ASP A 130 -4.79 10.21 -14.77
C ASP A 130 -3.98 9.14 -14.02
N ALA A 131 -3.08 8.47 -14.72
CA ALA A 131 -2.20 7.47 -14.14
C ALA A 131 -1.00 8.14 -13.45
N GLN A 132 -0.78 7.83 -12.17
CA GLN A 132 0.27 8.43 -11.35
C GLN A 132 1.06 7.32 -10.64
N ALA A 133 2.11 6.85 -11.30
CA ALA A 133 3.08 5.92 -10.71
C ALA A 133 3.76 6.58 -9.50
N ASN A 134 4.16 5.77 -8.52
CA ASN A 134 4.97 6.25 -7.40
C ASN A 134 6.43 6.43 -7.88
N PRO A 135 7.01 7.64 -7.84
CA PRO A 135 8.37 7.90 -8.30
C PRO A 135 9.39 6.95 -7.69
N ARG A 136 9.20 6.59 -6.41
CA ARG A 136 10.09 5.65 -5.73
C ARG A 136 10.00 4.23 -6.30
N TYR A 137 8.81 3.83 -6.72
CA TYR A 137 8.59 2.56 -7.42
C TYR A 137 9.25 2.61 -8.80
N GLU A 138 9.08 3.70 -9.56
CA GLU A 138 9.70 3.88 -10.88
C GLU A 138 11.24 3.80 -10.79
N GLU A 139 11.83 4.55 -9.85
CA GLU A 139 13.29 4.55 -9.56
C GLU A 139 13.82 3.13 -9.30
N LEU A 140 13.10 2.34 -8.49
CA LEU A 140 13.49 0.98 -8.15
C LEU A 140 13.35 0.04 -9.35
N GLU A 141 12.28 0.18 -10.13
CA GLU A 141 12.00 -0.69 -11.27
C GLU A 141 13.09 -0.59 -12.33
N GLU A 142 13.57 0.62 -12.61
CA GLU A 142 14.70 0.87 -13.50
C GLU A 142 15.98 0.17 -13.01
N SER A 143 16.18 0.05 -11.70
CA SER A 143 17.40 -0.51 -11.11
C SER A 143 17.42 -2.04 -11.04
N ILE A 144 16.27 -2.72 -10.92
CA ILE A 144 16.21 -4.16 -10.61
C ILE A 144 15.78 -5.07 -11.78
N GLN A 145 15.79 -4.55 -13.02
CA GLN A 145 15.70 -5.33 -14.27
C GLN A 145 14.61 -6.41 -14.32
N ASN A 146 13.33 -6.03 -14.13
CA ASN A 146 12.15 -6.91 -14.17
C ASN A 146 11.98 -7.87 -12.97
N LEU A 147 12.75 -7.70 -11.91
CA LEU A 147 12.46 -8.35 -10.63
C LEU A 147 11.37 -7.59 -9.86
N ARG A 148 10.71 -8.28 -8.92
CA ARG A 148 9.76 -7.69 -7.98
C ARG A 148 10.47 -6.65 -7.11
N ILE A 149 9.87 -5.47 -7.02
CA ILE A 149 10.36 -4.39 -6.18
C ILE A 149 10.17 -4.72 -4.69
N PRO A 150 11.25 -4.75 -3.89
CA PRO A 150 11.15 -4.97 -2.46
C PRO A 150 10.48 -3.77 -1.76
N LYS A 151 9.62 -4.07 -0.80
CA LYS A 151 8.85 -3.11 -0.01
C LYS A 151 9.39 -3.06 1.41
N SER A 152 9.27 -1.88 2.03
CA SER A 152 9.49 -1.70 3.46
C SER A 152 8.24 -1.13 4.09
N VAL A 153 7.62 -1.87 5.01
CA VAL A 153 6.35 -1.45 5.62
C VAL A 153 6.51 -1.32 7.13
N ALA A 154 6.12 -0.14 7.64
CA ALA A 154 5.94 0.08 9.07
C ALA A 154 4.46 0.10 9.41
N LEU A 155 3.98 -0.91 10.12
CA LEU A 155 2.59 -1.00 10.56
C LEU A 155 2.43 -0.39 11.96
N LEU A 156 1.49 0.53 12.10
CA LEU A 156 1.09 1.11 13.38
C LEU A 156 -0.28 0.57 13.72
N ILE A 157 -0.39 -0.11 14.86
CA ILE A 157 -1.67 -0.66 15.32
C ILE A 157 -2.09 0.10 16.57
N ASP A 158 -3.26 0.73 16.50
CA ASP A 158 -3.95 1.29 17.66
C ASP A 158 -4.32 0.17 18.65
N MET A 159 -3.67 0.22 19.81
CA MET A 159 -3.86 -0.66 20.96
C MET A 159 -4.29 0.16 22.19
N SER A 160 -4.97 1.30 21.96
CA SER A 160 -5.57 2.14 23.01
C SER A 160 -6.76 1.48 23.69
N GLU A 161 -7.16 2.00 24.86
CA GLU A 161 -8.31 1.52 25.62
C GLU A 161 -9.59 1.49 24.79
N THR A 162 -9.90 2.58 24.10
CA THR A 162 -11.03 2.62 23.17
C THR A 162 -10.92 1.54 22.11
N ALA A 163 -9.76 1.40 21.46
CA ALA A 163 -9.58 0.41 20.42
C ALA A 163 -9.75 -1.02 20.96
N GLY A 164 -9.38 -1.30 22.21
CA GLY A 164 -9.62 -2.58 22.88
C GLY A 164 -11.09 -2.88 23.12
N ASN A 165 -11.87 -1.85 23.46
CA ASN A 165 -13.30 -1.97 23.71
C ASN A 165 -14.11 -2.14 22.42
N GLU A 166 -13.80 -1.35 21.38
CA GLU A 166 -14.48 -1.36 20.09
C GLU A 166 -14.16 -2.61 19.24
N ASP A 167 -12.99 -3.24 19.46
CA ASP A 167 -12.57 -4.48 18.78
C ASP A 167 -12.15 -5.56 19.79
N ALA A 168 -13.03 -5.86 20.75
CA ALA A 168 -12.81 -6.92 21.72
C ALA A 168 -12.40 -8.29 21.09
N PRO A 169 -12.90 -8.69 19.90
CA PRO A 169 -12.49 -9.95 19.26
C PRO A 169 -11.09 -9.93 18.63
N ARG A 170 -10.35 -8.80 18.70
CA ARG A 170 -8.98 -8.65 18.17
C ARG A 170 -8.90 -8.79 16.65
N THR A 171 -9.94 -8.38 15.95
CA THR A 171 -10.03 -8.53 14.50
C THR A 171 -8.94 -7.79 13.73
N ARG A 172 -8.44 -6.65 14.25
CA ARG A 172 -7.35 -5.90 13.60
C ARG A 172 -6.07 -6.70 13.59
N THR A 173 -5.71 -7.26 14.75
CA THR A 173 -4.49 -8.06 14.87
C THR A 173 -4.61 -9.38 14.12
N SER A 174 -5.78 -10.02 14.10
CA SER A 174 -5.98 -11.24 13.30
C SER A 174 -5.98 -10.98 11.79
N ALA A 175 -6.55 -9.86 11.33
CA ALA A 175 -6.46 -9.42 9.94
C ALA A 175 -5.00 -9.20 9.53
N THR A 176 -4.22 -8.50 10.36
CA THR A 176 -2.77 -8.32 10.15
C THR A 176 -2.02 -9.65 10.11
N ALA A 177 -2.31 -10.57 11.03
CA ALA A 177 -1.66 -11.88 11.08
C ALA A 177 -1.79 -12.64 9.75
N THR A 178 -3.00 -12.64 9.17
CA THR A 178 -3.24 -13.27 7.86
C THR A 178 -2.65 -12.46 6.70
N TRP A 179 -2.66 -11.13 6.79
CA TRP A 179 -2.14 -10.26 5.74
C TRP A 179 -0.66 -10.44 5.48
N ILE A 180 0.13 -10.60 6.54
CA ILE A 180 1.58 -10.78 6.45
C ILE A 180 1.92 -12.05 5.67
N LEU A 181 1.20 -13.15 5.94
CA LEU A 181 1.41 -14.42 5.25
C LEU A 181 1.15 -14.31 3.74
N ASP A 182 0.11 -13.58 3.35
CA ASP A 182 -0.36 -13.53 1.96
C ASP A 182 0.40 -12.55 1.07
N ASN A 183 0.89 -11.43 1.60
CA ASN A 183 1.33 -10.29 0.77
C ASN A 183 2.85 -10.07 0.71
N PHE A 184 3.60 -10.50 1.72
CA PHE A 184 5.03 -10.23 1.78
C PHE A 184 5.83 -11.30 1.04
N ASN A 185 6.80 -10.86 0.23
CA ASN A 185 7.59 -11.76 -0.61
C ASN A 185 8.71 -12.41 0.19
N GLU A 186 8.63 -13.74 0.25
CA GLU A 186 9.64 -14.62 0.86
C GLU A 186 10.59 -15.25 -0.17
N ASP A 187 10.31 -15.09 -1.47
CA ASP A 187 11.06 -15.72 -2.55
C ASP A 187 12.06 -14.76 -3.20
N GLN A 188 13.34 -14.95 -2.89
CA GLN A 188 14.44 -14.16 -3.45
C GLN A 188 14.59 -14.30 -4.98
N SER A 189 14.09 -15.40 -5.57
CA SER A 189 14.14 -15.59 -7.02
C SER A 189 13.21 -14.64 -7.77
N ARG A 190 12.16 -14.14 -7.09
CA ARG A 190 11.22 -13.15 -7.63
C ARG A 190 11.73 -11.72 -7.49
N GLY A 191 12.75 -11.47 -6.66
CA GLY A 191 13.28 -10.15 -6.34
C GLY A 191 13.73 -10.05 -4.88
N GLY A 192 14.04 -8.83 -4.41
CA GLY A 192 14.42 -8.62 -3.02
C GLY A 192 13.32 -9.04 -2.03
N LEU A 193 13.72 -9.55 -0.86
CA LEU A 193 12.80 -9.76 0.26
C LEU A 193 12.21 -8.44 0.72
N ASP A 194 10.95 -8.46 1.19
CA ASP A 194 10.40 -7.30 1.87
C ASP A 194 10.90 -7.23 3.31
N ILE A 195 10.86 -6.04 3.90
CA ILE A 195 11.07 -5.84 5.33
C ILE A 195 9.82 -5.31 6.02
N PHE A 196 9.58 -5.79 7.22
CA PHE A 196 8.38 -5.49 8.00
C PHE A 196 8.72 -5.02 9.42
N TYR A 197 7.99 -4.03 9.89
CA TYR A 197 8.16 -3.41 11.20
C TYR A 197 6.79 -3.14 11.81
N THR A 198 6.68 -3.13 13.15
CA THR A 198 5.43 -2.78 13.82
C THR A 198 5.61 -1.96 15.09
N LEU A 199 4.79 -0.91 15.23
CA LEU A 199 4.56 -0.17 16.46
C LEU A 199 3.17 -0.41 17.01
N LEU A 200 3.09 -0.63 18.33
CA LEU A 200 1.85 -0.60 19.08
C LEU A 200 1.60 0.82 19.60
N ILE A 201 0.55 1.47 19.15
CA ILE A 201 0.24 2.86 19.51
C ILE A 201 -0.74 2.85 20.70
N ARG A 202 -0.24 3.24 21.88
CA ARG A 202 -0.98 3.22 23.16
C ARG A 202 -0.34 4.14 24.20
N ALA A 203 -0.95 4.22 25.38
CA ALA A 203 -0.42 4.80 26.61
C ALA A 203 -0.04 6.29 26.54
N GLY A 204 -0.65 7.05 25.63
CA GLY A 204 -0.50 8.51 25.47
C GLY A 204 0.89 8.99 25.02
N ARG A 205 1.87 8.10 24.89
CA ARG A 205 3.24 8.41 24.44
C ARG A 205 3.93 7.18 23.87
N LEU A 206 4.78 7.38 22.87
CA LEU A 206 5.54 6.30 22.26
C LEU A 206 6.73 5.87 23.14
N ASN A 207 6.89 4.57 23.38
CA ASN A 207 8.05 4.01 24.07
C ASN A 207 8.85 3.10 23.15
N ALA A 208 10.14 2.93 23.44
CA ALA A 208 11.01 2.03 22.66
C ALA A 208 10.52 0.57 22.65
N LYS A 209 9.79 0.14 23.69
CA LYS A 209 9.21 -1.22 23.81
C LYS A 209 7.95 -1.42 22.97
N ASP A 210 7.38 -0.34 22.43
CA ASP A 210 6.19 -0.43 21.58
C ASP A 210 6.54 -0.87 20.17
N ASN A 211 7.82 -0.87 19.79
CA ASN A 211 8.30 -1.63 18.66
C ASN A 211 8.40 -3.11 19.05
N LEU A 212 7.46 -3.90 18.53
CA LEU A 212 7.26 -5.30 18.90
C LEU A 212 8.50 -6.17 18.61
N PHE A 213 9.28 -5.82 17.59
CA PHE A 213 10.38 -6.65 17.08
C PHE A 213 11.77 -6.12 17.45
N LYS A 214 11.84 -4.98 18.15
CA LYS A 214 13.12 -4.36 18.50
C LYS A 214 14.03 -5.26 19.34
N THR A 215 13.44 -6.13 20.16
CA THR A 215 14.16 -7.03 21.06
C THR A 215 14.38 -8.43 20.50
N TRP A 216 13.98 -8.69 19.26
CA TRP A 216 14.21 -9.98 18.62
C TRP A 216 15.69 -10.23 18.34
N ASP A 217 16.01 -11.47 18.03
CA ASP A 217 17.37 -11.90 17.71
C ASP A 217 17.97 -11.10 16.54
N VAL A 218 19.29 -10.92 16.58
CA VAL A 218 20.03 -10.08 15.61
C VAL A 218 19.83 -10.61 14.20
N GLU A 219 19.89 -11.93 14.08
CA GLU A 219 19.91 -12.69 12.84
C GLU A 219 18.58 -12.56 12.09
N LYS A 220 17.49 -12.30 12.81
CA LYS A 220 16.15 -12.10 12.25
C LYS A 220 15.88 -10.66 11.84
N GLN A 221 16.71 -9.72 12.30
CA GLN A 221 16.51 -8.30 12.04
C GLN A 221 17.31 -7.82 10.83
N TYR A 222 16.66 -7.02 10.00
CA TYR A 222 17.36 -6.23 9.00
C TYR A 222 18.25 -5.19 9.69
N ILE A 223 19.53 -5.21 9.35
CA ILE A 223 20.52 -4.24 9.82
C ILE A 223 20.59 -3.11 8.80
N ALA A 224 20.19 -1.91 9.21
CA ALA A 224 20.24 -0.74 8.33
C ALA A 224 21.67 -0.43 7.90
N ALA A 225 21.84 0.33 6.82
CA ALA A 225 23.14 0.70 6.27
C ALA A 225 24.02 1.53 7.26
N ASP A 226 23.43 2.11 8.31
CA ASP A 226 24.17 2.74 9.40
C ASP A 226 24.70 1.77 10.48
N GLY A 227 24.49 0.46 10.27
CA GLY A 227 24.88 -0.62 11.19
C GLY A 227 23.95 -0.78 12.39
N ARG A 228 22.84 -0.03 12.48
CA ARG A 228 21.93 -0.07 13.63
C ARG A 228 20.72 -0.94 13.36
N LYS A 229 20.29 -1.62 14.41
CA LYS A 229 18.99 -2.30 14.46
C LYS A 229 17.88 -1.31 14.68
N ARG A 230 16.79 -1.49 13.93
CA ARG A 230 15.59 -0.65 14.01
C ARG A 230 14.32 -1.47 14.25
N GLY A 231 14.44 -2.80 14.44
CA GLY A 231 13.28 -3.69 14.61
C GLY A 231 12.52 -3.95 13.30
N PHE A 232 13.20 -3.85 12.15
CA PHE A 232 12.69 -4.38 10.89
C PHE A 232 13.11 -5.84 10.78
N LEU A 233 12.20 -6.69 10.32
CA LEU A 233 12.43 -8.10 10.07
C LEU A 233 12.41 -8.36 8.57
N LEU A 234 13.30 -9.22 8.08
CA LEU A 234 13.21 -9.75 6.71
C LEU A 234 12.04 -10.74 6.65
N THR A 235 11.24 -10.66 5.59
CA THR A 235 10.03 -11.49 5.46
C THR A 235 10.31 -12.87 4.85
N GLU A 236 11.23 -13.60 5.47
CA GLU A 236 11.48 -15.02 5.20
C GLU A 236 10.30 -15.89 5.69
N GLU A 237 10.15 -17.10 5.16
CA GLU A 237 9.00 -17.99 5.44
C GLU A 237 8.80 -18.25 6.95
N ASP A 238 9.89 -18.53 7.67
CA ASP A 238 9.88 -18.76 9.12
C ASP A 238 9.50 -17.48 9.88
N THR A 239 10.08 -16.35 9.50
CA THR A 239 9.88 -15.05 10.12
C THR A 239 8.45 -14.55 9.88
N LYS A 240 7.86 -14.78 8.71
CA LYS A 240 6.45 -14.48 8.43
C LYS A 240 5.50 -15.29 9.30
N THR A 241 5.81 -16.56 9.52
CA THR A 241 5.03 -17.42 10.40
C THR A 241 5.09 -16.93 11.84
N GLU A 242 6.29 -16.62 12.36
CA GLU A 242 6.47 -16.05 13.70
C GLU A 242 5.79 -14.68 13.87
N LEU A 243 5.90 -13.81 12.86
CA LEU A 243 5.19 -12.53 12.81
C LEU A 243 3.68 -12.73 12.97
N SER A 244 3.10 -13.63 12.17
CA SER A 244 1.68 -13.97 12.21
C SER A 244 1.27 -14.45 13.60
N GLU A 245 2.04 -15.38 14.19
CA GLU A 245 1.79 -15.88 15.54
C GLU A 245 1.81 -14.77 16.59
N GLU A 246 2.77 -13.85 16.53
CA GLU A 246 2.87 -12.75 17.49
C GLU A 246 1.64 -11.83 17.42
N PHE A 247 1.14 -11.53 16.22
CA PHE A 247 -0.13 -10.81 16.09
C PHE A 247 -1.32 -11.57 16.68
N THR A 248 -1.39 -12.89 16.51
CA THR A 248 -2.47 -13.68 17.14
C THR A 248 -2.37 -13.71 18.67
N ARG A 249 -1.15 -13.57 19.23
CA ARG A 249 -0.90 -13.55 20.68
C ARG A 249 -1.19 -12.19 21.32
N LEU A 250 -1.14 -11.09 20.57
CA LEU A 250 -1.42 -9.75 21.10
C LEU A 250 -2.79 -9.74 21.81
N SER A 251 -2.77 -9.40 23.10
CA SER A 251 -3.93 -9.45 23.98
C SER A 251 -4.44 -8.05 24.30
N PRO A 252 -5.77 -7.85 24.38
CA PRO A 252 -6.38 -6.67 24.96
C PRO A 252 -5.95 -6.36 26.38
N ALA A 253 -5.36 -7.31 27.11
CA ALA A 253 -4.81 -7.05 28.44
C ALA A 253 -3.57 -6.12 28.44
N ASN A 254 -3.00 -5.81 27.27
CA ASN A 254 -1.85 -4.92 27.09
C ASN A 254 -2.28 -3.48 26.69
N ILE A 255 -3.54 -3.14 26.95
CA ILE A 255 -4.21 -1.93 26.47
C ILE A 255 -4.32 -0.93 27.60
N GLU A 256 -3.70 0.23 27.43
CA GLU A 256 -3.82 1.36 28.36
C GLU A 256 -3.73 2.67 27.59
N GLY A 257 -4.51 3.67 27.99
CA GLY A 257 -4.41 5.07 27.55
C GLY A 257 -4.74 5.32 26.07
N ASP A 258 -4.53 6.57 25.66
CA ASP A 258 -4.85 7.09 24.33
C ASP A 258 -3.73 6.80 23.31
N PRO A 259 -4.03 6.78 22.00
CA PRO A 259 -3.02 6.50 20.99
C PRO A 259 -2.16 7.75 20.65
N PRO A 260 -0.82 7.72 20.81
CA PRO A 260 0.10 8.74 20.28
C PRO A 260 0.38 8.52 18.78
N MET A 261 -0.67 8.48 17.96
CA MET A 261 -0.63 8.14 16.54
C MET A 261 0.34 9.01 15.73
N TYR A 262 0.33 10.34 15.92
CA TYR A 262 1.20 11.24 15.17
C TYR A 262 2.68 11.07 15.52
N GLU A 263 2.98 10.79 16.79
CA GLU A 263 4.34 10.46 17.23
C GLU A 263 4.81 9.12 16.65
N GLY A 264 3.93 8.12 16.59
CA GLY A 264 4.19 6.85 15.92
C GLY A 264 4.49 7.00 14.43
N ILE A 265 3.71 7.84 13.74
CA ILE A 265 3.89 8.13 12.30
C ILE A 265 5.24 8.81 12.08
N GLU A 266 5.59 9.80 12.90
CA GLU A 266 6.89 10.48 12.86
C GLU A 266 8.04 9.47 13.00
N ALA A 267 8.02 8.67 14.07
CA ALA A 267 9.09 7.69 14.34
C ALA A 267 9.25 6.67 13.20
N SER A 268 8.13 6.14 12.71
CA SER A 268 8.11 5.13 11.64
C SER A 268 8.61 5.69 10.32
N ALA A 269 8.22 6.92 9.96
CA ALA A 269 8.68 7.57 8.74
C ALA A 269 10.19 7.85 8.76
N LEU A 270 10.74 8.24 9.92
CA LEU A 270 12.18 8.43 10.09
C LEU A 270 12.95 7.12 9.96
N ASP A 271 12.47 6.05 10.57
CA ASP A 271 13.10 4.73 10.48
C ASP A 271 13.02 4.15 9.06
N LEU A 272 11.86 4.26 8.39
CA LEU A 272 11.67 3.84 7.00
C LEU A 272 12.59 4.57 6.02
N ARG A 273 12.81 5.88 6.20
CA ARG A 273 13.75 6.64 5.36
C ARG A 273 15.16 6.07 5.45
N ILE A 274 15.58 5.63 6.63
CA ILE A 274 16.93 5.13 6.88
C ILE A 274 17.12 3.73 6.27
N VAL A 275 16.12 2.85 6.34
CA VAL A 275 16.22 1.49 5.79
C VAL A 275 15.95 1.43 4.29
N SER A 276 15.29 2.44 3.70
CA SER A 276 14.91 2.42 2.29
C SER A 276 16.03 2.86 1.33
N ARG A 277 17.23 3.17 1.84
CA ARG A 277 18.36 3.68 1.07
C ARG A 277 19.68 3.08 1.51
N ASP A 278 20.57 2.94 0.54
CA ASP A 278 21.98 2.71 0.82
C ASP A 278 22.61 3.98 1.41
N LYS A 279 23.42 3.83 2.45
CA LYS A 279 24.04 4.97 3.15
C LYS A 279 25.16 5.61 2.33
N ASP A 280 25.87 4.82 1.55
CA ASP A 280 27.08 5.25 0.84
C ASP A 280 26.75 5.74 -0.58
N THR A 281 25.80 5.09 -1.26
CA THR A 281 25.39 5.47 -2.63
C THR A 281 24.14 6.36 -2.68
N GLU A 282 23.38 6.44 -1.60
CA GLU A 282 22.01 7.02 -1.53
C GLU A 282 20.97 6.33 -2.43
N GLU A 283 21.35 5.22 -3.08
CA GLU A 283 20.48 4.51 -4.01
C GLU A 283 19.26 3.93 -3.31
N PRO A 284 18.12 3.86 -4.02
CA PRO A 284 16.93 3.23 -3.51
C PRO A 284 17.12 1.74 -3.26
N GLN A 285 16.76 1.27 -2.05
CA GLN A 285 16.76 -0.16 -1.71
C GLN A 285 15.37 -0.75 -1.54
N PHE A 286 14.42 0.03 -1.00
CA PHE A 286 13.05 -0.41 -0.77
C PHE A 286 12.05 0.69 -1.13
N ASN A 287 10.83 0.29 -1.51
CA ASN A 287 9.68 1.20 -1.61
C ASN A 287 9.00 1.29 -0.24
N PRO A 288 9.10 2.43 0.49
CA PRO A 288 8.64 2.52 1.87
C PRO A 288 7.16 2.90 1.98
N SER A 289 6.49 2.47 3.05
CA SER A 289 5.22 3.06 3.46
C SER A 289 4.92 2.86 4.95
N VAL A 290 4.37 3.89 5.58
CA VAL A 290 3.71 3.77 6.89
C VAL A 290 2.27 3.34 6.66
N VAL A 291 1.83 2.26 7.31
CA VAL A 291 0.43 1.85 7.35
C VAL A 291 -0.08 2.03 8.77
N ALA A 292 -1.11 2.83 8.99
CA ALA A 292 -1.61 3.15 10.32
C ALA A 292 -3.08 2.76 10.48
N ILE A 293 -3.38 1.81 11.37
CA ILE A 293 -4.74 1.41 11.72
C ILE A 293 -5.18 2.19 12.96
N SER A 294 -6.19 3.05 12.83
CA SER A 294 -6.68 3.96 13.88
C SER A 294 -8.16 3.71 14.17
N LEU A 295 -8.50 3.47 15.45
CA LEU A 295 -9.89 3.39 15.90
C LEU A 295 -10.27 4.57 16.78
N GLU A 296 -9.28 5.19 17.40
CA GLU A 296 -9.47 6.38 18.23
C GLU A 296 -8.69 7.59 17.66
N ARG A 297 -9.10 8.79 18.08
CA ARG A 297 -8.40 10.06 17.82
C ARG A 297 -7.01 10.02 18.45
N ASP A 298 -6.08 10.73 17.83
CA ASP A 298 -4.78 10.98 18.45
C ASP A 298 -4.90 11.71 19.79
N VAL A 299 -4.08 11.33 20.77
CA VAL A 299 -4.06 11.92 22.11
C VAL A 299 -3.89 13.45 22.11
N THR A 300 -3.18 14.02 21.13
CA THR A 300 -3.00 15.48 21.05
C THR A 300 -4.30 16.21 20.74
N ILE A 301 -5.24 15.58 20.04
CA ILE A 301 -6.57 16.13 19.79
C ILE A 301 -7.42 16.05 21.06
N ILE A 302 -7.38 14.90 21.74
CA ILE A 302 -8.13 14.66 22.98
C ILE A 302 -7.72 15.65 24.06
N GLU A 303 -6.42 15.83 24.26
CA GLU A 303 -5.87 16.75 25.26
C GLU A 303 -5.87 18.22 24.81
N SER A 304 -6.38 18.52 23.60
CA SER A 304 -6.33 19.85 22.97
C SER A 304 -4.91 20.45 22.97
N LYS A 305 -3.89 19.60 22.88
CA LYS A 305 -2.49 20.01 22.75
C LYS A 305 -2.25 20.42 21.31
N GLY A 306 -1.52 21.53 21.12
CA GLY A 306 -1.28 22.09 19.78
C GLY A 306 -0.71 21.07 18.79
N ASN A 307 -0.85 21.37 17.49
CA ASN A 307 -0.51 20.47 16.38
C ASN A 307 0.99 20.18 16.18
N THR A 308 1.86 20.40 17.17
CA THR A 308 3.31 20.24 17.06
C THR A 308 3.71 18.80 16.72
N LYS A 309 3.02 17.78 17.27
CA LYS A 309 3.30 16.37 16.93
C LYS A 309 2.85 16.02 15.50
N ARG A 310 1.70 16.54 15.08
CA ARG A 310 1.25 16.45 13.68
C ARG A 310 2.25 17.14 12.73
N ASP A 311 2.76 18.32 13.09
CA ASP A 311 3.76 19.04 12.29
C ASP A 311 5.06 18.24 12.15
N ALA A 312 5.52 17.62 13.22
CA ALA A 312 6.69 16.78 13.23
C ALA A 312 6.50 15.54 12.32
N ALA A 313 5.35 14.86 12.44
CA ALA A 313 4.96 13.78 11.54
C ALA A 313 4.89 14.23 10.07
N GLN A 314 4.30 15.39 9.79
CA GLN A 314 4.20 15.94 8.44
C GLN A 314 5.58 16.17 7.84
N LYS A 315 6.50 16.75 8.62
CA LYS A 315 7.90 16.96 8.20
C LYS A 315 8.61 15.62 7.95
N ALA A 316 8.38 14.63 8.80
CA ALA A 316 8.97 13.30 8.66
C ALA A 316 8.48 12.58 7.39
N LEU A 317 7.20 12.72 7.02
CA LEU A 317 6.63 12.09 5.81
C LEU A 317 7.03 12.79 4.51
N LYS A 318 7.08 14.13 4.51
CA LYS A 318 7.25 14.94 3.30
C LYS A 318 8.52 14.64 2.52
N GLY A 319 9.61 14.34 3.23
CA GLY A 319 10.90 14.16 2.59
C GLY A 319 11.36 15.36 1.76
N SER A 320 12.39 15.13 0.96
CA SER A 320 13.03 16.01 -0.01
C SER A 320 13.55 15.17 -1.18
N GLN A 321 13.82 15.84 -2.29
CA GLN A 321 14.64 15.25 -3.34
C GLN A 321 16.10 15.30 -2.88
N THR A 322 16.83 14.19 -2.95
CA THR A 322 18.24 14.16 -2.55
C THR A 322 19.12 14.79 -3.61
N SER A 323 20.41 14.99 -3.31
CA SER A 323 21.38 15.57 -4.25
C SER A 323 21.50 14.77 -5.56
N ASN A 324 21.25 13.46 -5.50
CA ASN A 324 21.29 12.56 -6.66
C ASN A 324 19.95 12.49 -7.42
N GLY A 325 18.96 13.31 -7.04
CA GLY A 325 17.68 13.41 -7.73
C GLY A 325 16.60 12.44 -7.25
N TYR A 326 16.89 11.54 -6.30
CA TYR A 326 15.93 10.55 -5.79
C TYR A 326 14.96 11.13 -4.76
N TYR A 327 13.71 10.67 -4.76
CA TYR A 327 12.71 11.07 -3.76
C TYR A 327 12.82 10.24 -2.46
N ASP A 328 12.82 10.89 -1.29
CA ASP A 328 12.93 10.22 0.03
C ASP A 328 11.69 10.38 0.93
N PHE A 329 10.57 10.80 0.35
CA PHE A 329 9.29 10.88 1.06
C PHE A 329 8.79 9.49 1.43
N VAL A 330 7.99 9.41 2.50
CA VAL A 330 7.41 8.15 2.98
C VAL A 330 5.89 8.26 2.94
N PRO A 331 5.20 7.56 2.02
CA PRO A 331 3.73 7.53 1.96
C PRO A 331 3.07 7.01 3.24
N LEU A 332 2.02 7.71 3.69
CA LEU A 332 1.14 7.28 4.78
C LEU A 332 -0.15 6.68 4.21
N GLN A 333 -0.42 5.41 4.54
CA GLN A 333 -1.68 4.72 4.30
C GLN A 333 -2.44 4.63 5.63
N SER A 334 -3.44 5.48 5.82
CA SER A 334 -4.24 5.47 7.05
C SER A 334 -5.49 4.61 6.86
N ILE A 335 -5.69 3.62 7.72
CA ILE A 335 -6.90 2.79 7.78
C ILE A 335 -7.68 3.24 9.02
N VAL A 336 -8.85 3.84 8.80
CA VAL A 336 -9.64 4.44 9.88
C VAL A 336 -10.95 3.68 10.07
N TYR A 337 -11.33 3.53 11.34
CA TYR A 337 -12.66 3.06 11.71
C TYR A 337 -13.74 4.04 11.23
N PRO A 338 -14.96 3.56 10.96
CA PRO A 338 -16.10 4.47 10.81
C PRO A 338 -16.19 5.40 12.00
N THR A 339 -16.57 6.65 11.75
CA THR A 339 -16.86 7.64 12.81
C THR A 339 -17.78 7.00 13.88
N PRO A 340 -17.31 6.87 15.14
CA PRO A 340 -18.11 6.31 16.22
C PRO A 340 -19.45 7.02 16.42
N ASP A 341 -20.40 6.37 17.11
CA ASP A 341 -21.65 6.98 17.56
C ASP A 341 -21.36 8.09 18.57
N PHE A 342 -21.12 9.29 18.06
CA PHE A 342 -20.97 10.47 18.88
C PHE A 342 -22.33 11.10 19.09
N SER A 343 -23.05 10.58 20.10
CA SER A 343 -24.21 11.26 20.70
C SER A 343 -23.89 12.66 21.27
N LYS A 344 -22.62 13.10 21.22
CA LYS A 344 -22.13 14.43 21.62
C LYS A 344 -21.32 15.09 20.49
N ASP A 345 -21.70 16.31 20.12
CA ASP A 345 -21.09 17.08 19.03
C ASP A 345 -19.56 17.26 19.16
N GLU A 346 -19.04 17.40 20.38
CA GLU A 346 -17.61 17.64 20.62
C GLU A 346 -16.72 16.46 20.18
N SER A 347 -17.13 15.23 20.46
CA SER A 347 -16.34 14.04 20.09
C SER A 347 -16.35 13.83 18.56
N LYS A 348 -17.45 14.16 17.91
CA LYS A 348 -17.55 14.18 16.44
C LYS A 348 -16.59 15.21 15.83
N GLN A 349 -16.57 16.44 16.35
CA GLN A 349 -15.67 17.47 15.86
C GLN A 349 -14.19 17.09 16.03
N GLN A 350 -13.84 16.47 17.15
CA GLN A 350 -12.48 15.97 17.38
C GLN A 350 -12.12 14.83 16.41
N TRP A 351 -13.05 13.92 16.14
CA TRP A 351 -12.85 12.86 15.14
C TRP A 351 -12.65 13.44 13.74
N ASP A 352 -13.44 14.43 13.36
CA ASP A 352 -13.31 15.12 12.08
C ASP A 352 -11.95 15.80 11.94
N THR A 353 -11.52 16.44 13.02
CA THR A 353 -10.19 17.06 13.12
C THR A 353 -9.08 16.01 12.96
N HIS A 354 -9.26 14.82 13.55
CA HIS A 354 -8.32 13.70 13.41
C HIS A 354 -8.22 13.23 11.96
N LEU A 355 -9.35 13.00 11.30
CA LEU A 355 -9.38 12.59 9.91
C LEU A 355 -8.79 13.65 8.97
N ASP A 356 -9.07 14.93 9.22
CA ASP A 356 -8.52 16.05 8.44
C ASP A 356 -6.99 16.19 8.63
N ASN A 357 -6.51 15.95 9.86
CA ASN A 357 -5.07 15.85 10.15
C ASN A 357 -4.43 14.65 9.45
N LEU A 358 -5.04 13.47 9.49
CA LEU A 358 -4.56 12.29 8.78
C LEU A 358 -4.51 12.53 7.27
N CYS A 359 -5.48 13.23 6.68
CA CYS A 359 -5.39 13.63 5.28
C CYS A 359 -4.28 14.64 5.00
N THR A 360 -4.06 15.59 5.91
CA THR A 360 -2.94 16.52 5.80
C THR A 360 -1.60 15.77 5.79
N LEU A 361 -1.46 14.74 6.63
CA LEU A 361 -0.30 13.86 6.68
C LEU A 361 -0.17 12.99 5.43
N ALA A 362 -1.27 12.39 4.94
CA ALA A 362 -1.28 11.61 3.71
C ALA A 362 -0.85 12.43 2.48
N LYS A 363 -1.28 13.70 2.40
CA LYS A 363 -0.83 14.65 1.36
C LYS A 363 0.62 15.10 1.50
N ALA A 364 1.26 14.88 2.66
CA ALA A 364 2.62 15.33 2.89
C ALA A 364 3.62 14.58 2.00
N ALA A 365 3.41 13.29 1.81
CA ALA A 365 4.24 12.42 0.99
C ALA A 365 3.92 12.58 -0.51
N GLY A 366 4.43 13.65 -1.10
CA GLY A 366 4.21 13.99 -2.49
C GLY A 366 5.24 14.97 -3.04
N ILE A 367 5.32 15.05 -4.37
CA ILE A 367 6.18 16.03 -5.06
C ILE A 367 5.60 17.44 -4.88
N ASN A 368 4.27 17.54 -4.87
CA ASN A 368 3.54 18.79 -4.72
C ASN A 368 2.13 18.51 -4.17
N LYS A 369 1.29 19.55 -4.10
CA LYS A 369 -0.08 19.43 -3.55
C LYS A 369 -1.03 18.59 -4.43
N SER A 370 -0.75 18.41 -5.72
CA SER A 370 -1.60 17.65 -6.65
C SER A 370 -1.14 16.20 -6.86
N LYS A 371 0.13 15.88 -6.58
CA LYS A 371 0.72 14.55 -6.74
C LYS A 371 1.32 14.05 -5.43
N TYR A 372 0.62 13.13 -4.78
CA TYR A 372 0.98 12.55 -3.48
C TYR A 372 0.48 11.10 -3.36
N TRP A 373 1.19 10.26 -2.61
CA TRP A 373 0.97 8.81 -2.57
C TRP A 373 0.46 8.27 -1.23
N GLY A 374 0.23 9.14 -0.25
CA GLY A 374 -0.54 8.77 0.94
C GLY A 374 -2.04 8.69 0.64
N ASN A 375 -2.75 7.81 1.37
CA ASN A 375 -4.18 7.61 1.26
C ASN A 375 -4.84 7.46 2.64
N LEU A 376 -6.15 7.68 2.67
CA LEU A 376 -7.01 7.34 3.79
C LEU A 376 -8.07 6.34 3.32
N PHE A 377 -8.14 5.22 4.01
CA PHE A 377 -9.02 4.09 3.75
C PHE A 377 -9.98 3.96 4.90
N GLN A 378 -11.26 4.18 4.63
CA GLN A 378 -12.31 4.01 5.63
C GLN A 378 -12.79 2.55 5.64
N VAL A 379 -12.84 1.94 6.82
CA VAL A 379 -13.47 0.63 7.02
C VAL A 379 -15.00 0.80 7.06
N LEU A 380 -15.75 -0.18 6.56
CA LEU A 380 -17.21 -0.16 6.65
C LEU A 380 -17.67 -0.45 8.09
N PRO A 381 -18.72 0.24 8.58
CA PRO A 381 -19.34 -0.04 9.87
C PRO A 381 -19.89 -1.46 9.87
N SER A 382 -19.24 -2.32 10.63
CA SER A 382 -19.59 -3.72 10.78
C SER A 382 -18.95 -4.27 12.04
N ILE A 383 -19.47 -5.39 12.56
CA ILE A 383 -18.95 -6.05 13.76
C ILE A 383 -18.45 -7.46 13.42
N GLY A 384 -17.48 -7.95 14.20
CA GLY A 384 -16.95 -9.31 14.12
C GLY A 384 -16.25 -9.61 12.79
N ARG A 385 -16.57 -10.75 12.16
CA ARG A 385 -15.86 -11.24 10.96
C ARG A 385 -15.90 -10.26 9.78
N ARG A 386 -17.01 -9.56 9.60
CA ARG A 386 -17.14 -8.55 8.52
C ARG A 386 -16.18 -7.39 8.70
N TYR A 387 -15.91 -7.00 9.95
CA TYR A 387 -14.95 -5.96 10.27
C TYR A 387 -13.52 -6.44 9.99
N GLN A 388 -13.18 -7.67 10.40
CA GLN A 388 -11.90 -8.30 10.07
C GLN A 388 -11.64 -8.31 8.55
N ASP A 389 -12.63 -8.76 7.76
CA ASP A 389 -12.52 -8.82 6.31
C ASP A 389 -12.35 -7.42 5.70
N SER A 390 -13.03 -6.41 6.25
CA SER A 390 -12.87 -5.03 5.79
C SER A 390 -11.50 -4.44 6.15
N VAL A 391 -10.96 -4.71 7.35
CA VAL A 391 -9.60 -4.29 7.72
C VAL A 391 -8.57 -4.97 6.83
N ARG A 392 -8.72 -6.28 6.60
CA ARG A 392 -7.88 -7.07 5.70
C ARG A 392 -7.87 -6.48 4.29
N SER A 393 -9.05 -6.15 3.75
CA SER A 393 -9.17 -5.50 2.45
C SER A 393 -8.47 -4.15 2.41
N LYS A 394 -8.55 -3.33 3.47
CA LYS A 394 -7.85 -2.03 3.49
C LYS A 394 -6.34 -2.17 3.64
N LEU A 395 -5.85 -3.24 4.27
CA LEU A 395 -4.43 -3.61 4.30
C LEU A 395 -3.92 -3.99 2.89
N ASP A 396 -4.65 -4.82 2.15
CA ASP A 396 -4.33 -5.14 0.75
C ASP A 396 -4.28 -3.87 -0.10
N MET A 397 -5.31 -3.03 0.00
CA MET A 397 -5.36 -1.75 -0.73
C MET A 397 -4.18 -0.83 -0.40
N SER A 398 -3.79 -0.76 0.88
CA SER A 398 -2.63 0.01 1.32
C SER A 398 -1.34 -0.50 0.68
N TYR A 399 -1.18 -1.82 0.60
CA TYR A 399 -0.03 -2.48 -0.02
C TYR A 399 0.02 -2.31 -1.54
N HIS A 400 -1.15 -2.32 -2.21
CA HIS A 400 -1.28 -2.06 -3.64
C HIS A 400 -1.01 -0.60 -4.01
N ALA A 401 -1.51 0.34 -3.20
CA ALA A 401 -1.34 1.77 -3.39
C ALA A 401 0.13 2.22 -3.43
N MET A 402 1.05 1.42 -2.89
CA MET A 402 2.48 1.71 -2.91
C MET A 402 3.07 1.78 -4.32
N LYS A 403 2.46 1.14 -5.34
CA LYS A 403 2.93 1.22 -6.73
C LYS A 403 2.47 2.49 -7.45
N GLY A 404 1.39 3.11 -6.97
CA GLY A 404 0.73 4.24 -7.60
C GLY A 404 -0.76 4.00 -7.78
N TYR A 405 -1.43 4.89 -8.51
CA TYR A 405 -2.88 4.85 -8.70
C TYR A 405 -3.32 5.42 -10.05
N ILE A 406 -4.55 5.09 -10.45
CA ILE A 406 -5.28 5.81 -11.48
C ILE A 406 -6.28 6.73 -10.79
N GLN A 407 -6.20 8.03 -11.05
CA GLN A 407 -7.17 8.99 -10.55
C GLN A 407 -8.25 9.23 -11.59
N THR A 408 -9.50 9.24 -11.16
CA THR A 408 -10.65 9.61 -11.98
C THR A 408 -11.64 10.42 -11.17
N LYS A 409 -12.61 11.02 -11.85
CA LYS A 409 -13.72 11.73 -11.21
C LYS A 409 -14.95 10.83 -11.16
N LEU A 410 -15.56 10.69 -9.99
CA LEU A 410 -16.87 10.09 -9.84
C LEU A 410 -17.90 11.19 -9.64
N SER A 411 -19.06 11.04 -10.27
CA SER A 411 -20.24 11.87 -10.01
C SER A 411 -21.34 10.99 -9.44
N TYR A 412 -22.13 11.53 -8.51
CA TYR A 412 -23.21 10.77 -7.89
C TYR A 412 -24.47 11.61 -7.73
N THR A 413 -25.60 10.92 -7.60
CA THR A 413 -26.88 11.50 -7.25
C THR A 413 -27.64 10.52 -6.37
N LEU A 414 -28.10 11.01 -5.23
CA LEU A 414 -28.90 10.31 -4.23
C LEU A 414 -30.38 10.64 -4.42
N GLY A 415 -31.23 9.63 -4.26
CA GLY A 415 -32.67 9.72 -4.34
C GLY A 415 -33.36 8.82 -3.31
N GLY A 416 -34.69 8.80 -3.36
CA GLY A 416 -35.49 7.98 -2.46
C GLY A 416 -35.46 8.46 -1.00
N SER A 417 -35.46 7.51 -0.06
CA SER A 417 -35.62 7.72 1.39
C SER A 417 -34.42 8.36 2.12
N VAL A 418 -33.58 9.13 1.43
CA VAL A 418 -32.43 9.81 2.05
C VAL A 418 -32.84 11.13 2.72
N GLU A 419 -32.56 11.21 4.02
CA GLU A 419 -32.87 12.34 4.91
C GLU A 419 -31.70 13.31 5.05
N ALA A 420 -32.00 14.60 5.22
CA ALA A 420 -31.03 15.63 5.54
C ALA A 420 -30.52 15.48 7.00
N GLY A 421 -29.28 15.86 7.25
CA GLY A 421 -28.60 15.73 8.54
C GLY A 421 -27.97 14.36 8.80
N LYS A 422 -28.20 13.37 7.93
CA LYS A 422 -27.68 11.99 8.07
C LYS A 422 -26.45 11.74 7.21
N ARG A 423 -25.64 10.78 7.66
CA ARG A 423 -24.44 10.29 6.95
C ARG A 423 -24.73 8.93 6.31
N TYR A 424 -24.29 8.79 5.07
CA TYR A 424 -24.49 7.60 4.26
C TYR A 424 -23.16 7.16 3.65
N ILE A 425 -23.01 5.86 3.44
CA ILE A 425 -21.92 5.28 2.66
C ILE A 425 -22.53 4.72 1.37
N ILE A 426 -22.05 5.21 0.23
CA ILE A 426 -22.41 4.65 -1.08
C ILE A 426 -21.41 3.54 -1.38
N VAL A 427 -21.89 2.30 -1.46
CA VAL A 427 -21.11 1.13 -1.86
C VAL A 427 -21.47 0.76 -3.29
N PHE A 428 -20.48 0.48 -4.13
CA PHE A 428 -20.68 0.13 -5.53
C PHE A 428 -19.55 -0.79 -6.01
N SER A 429 -19.72 -1.40 -7.17
CA SER A 429 -18.66 -2.15 -7.85
C SER A 429 -18.35 -1.53 -9.20
N MET A 430 -17.12 -1.73 -9.66
CA MET A 430 -16.68 -1.29 -10.99
C MET A 430 -16.28 -2.48 -11.82
N ASP A 431 -16.76 -2.49 -13.06
CA ASP A 431 -16.22 -3.33 -14.12
C ASP A 431 -15.04 -2.63 -14.78
N GLY A 432 -14.13 -3.41 -15.31
CA GLY A 432 -12.92 -2.95 -15.98
C GLY A 432 -12.52 -3.91 -17.10
N GLU A 433 -11.99 -3.36 -18.18
CA GLU A 433 -11.38 -4.13 -19.26
C GLU A 433 -9.91 -3.76 -19.42
N LEU A 434 -9.03 -4.76 -19.50
CA LEU A 434 -7.63 -4.55 -19.84
C LEU A 434 -7.20 -5.58 -20.87
N LEU A 435 -6.70 -5.11 -22.02
CA LEU A 435 -6.26 -5.97 -23.14
C LEU A 435 -7.33 -6.98 -23.60
N GLY A 436 -8.60 -6.57 -23.62
CA GLY A 436 -9.73 -7.42 -24.00
C GLY A 436 -10.25 -8.36 -22.90
N GLU A 437 -9.63 -8.34 -21.71
CA GLU A 437 -10.02 -9.20 -20.58
C GLU A 437 -10.81 -8.38 -19.56
N GLN A 438 -11.96 -8.89 -19.16
CA GLN A 438 -12.83 -8.28 -18.16
C GLN A 438 -12.39 -8.64 -16.74
N VAL A 439 -12.60 -7.72 -15.80
CA VAL A 439 -12.47 -7.95 -14.34
C VAL A 439 -13.23 -9.22 -13.95
N LYS A 440 -12.56 -10.13 -13.25
CA LYS A 440 -13.13 -11.43 -12.86
C LYS A 440 -13.80 -11.41 -11.48
N ALA A 441 -13.28 -10.61 -10.56
CA ALA A 441 -13.73 -10.56 -9.18
C ALA A 441 -14.43 -9.23 -8.87
N GLU A 442 -15.58 -9.33 -8.20
CA GLU A 442 -16.34 -8.17 -7.75
C GLU A 442 -15.69 -7.58 -6.49
N SER A 443 -15.19 -6.34 -6.62
CA SER A 443 -14.72 -5.55 -5.49
C SER A 443 -15.76 -4.51 -5.09
N GLN A 444 -15.91 -4.31 -3.78
CA GLN A 444 -16.74 -3.24 -3.24
C GLN A 444 -15.91 -1.98 -2.98
N LEU A 445 -16.26 -0.93 -3.70
CA LEU A 445 -15.74 0.42 -3.60
C LEU A 445 -16.74 1.25 -2.83
N HIS A 446 -16.28 2.26 -2.08
CA HIS A 446 -17.20 3.09 -1.31
C HIS A 446 -16.68 4.50 -1.03
N PHE A 447 -17.62 5.40 -0.76
CA PHE A 447 -17.36 6.75 -0.24
C PHE A 447 -18.50 7.26 0.63
N GLU A 448 -18.23 8.26 1.47
CA GLU A 448 -19.18 8.84 2.41
C GLU A 448 -19.84 10.12 1.88
N VAL A 449 -21.13 10.28 2.15
CA VAL A 449 -21.93 11.49 1.89
C VAL A 449 -22.67 11.88 3.17
N GLN A 450 -22.69 13.16 3.50
CA GLN A 450 -23.41 13.74 4.64
C GLN A 450 -24.46 14.73 4.11
N LEU A 451 -25.75 14.47 4.27
CA LEU A 451 -26.80 15.33 3.74
C LEU A 451 -27.22 16.47 4.67
#